data_AF-A0AAW9KPP8-F1
#
_entry.id   AF-A0AAW9KPP8-F1
#
_cell.length_a   1.000
_cell.length_b   1.000
_cell.length_c   1.000
_cell.angle_alpha   90.00
_cell.angle_beta   90.00
_cell.angle_gamma   90.00
#
_symmetry.space_group_name_H-M   'P 1'
#
loop_
_entity.id
_entity.type
_entity.pdbx_description
1 polymer ?
#
loop_
_entity_poly.entity_id
_entity_poly.type
_entity_poly.pdbx_seq_one_letter_code
_entity_poly.pdbx_strand_id
1 'polypeptide(L)'
;MGRDDVTSLSIGAAFGVGARRLASRAGLSLLGAYGVAMLVYQVLFASIIEQAVVRYGLPPVGYPFAVDAPVSVLAVGLLVLLVGLTALSVVAVRTFVAGVREEIPREFYTRRMGWATLNMLLAGLVVGLAVFVGTLLLVIPGIVAYVALVFTTMYVAVEDENFLAAMQRSWRLARGNLLLLFVLVFVLVVGSGVVGAIFGVAVTFGTLAAGVEQGWQSLAMSVLYVPVTLYVLAVLSSAFEQLRAGEPGREPPEDPTTGGEWSGSPAE
;
A
#
# COMPACT_ATOMS: atom_id res chain seq x y z
N MET A 1 16.17 5.62 -37.52
CA MET A 1 16.92 5.43 -36.26
C MET A 1 16.06 6.08 -35.18
N GLY A 2 15.55 5.29 -34.23
CA GLY A 2 14.51 5.71 -33.27
C GLY A 2 13.56 4.55 -33.01
N ARG A 3 14.02 3.57 -32.24
CA ARG A 3 13.33 2.31 -31.95
C ARG A 3 13.47 2.03 -30.46
N ASP A 4 12.91 2.86 -29.59
CA ASP A 4 12.99 2.66 -28.12
C ASP A 4 11.73 3.06 -27.29
N ASP A 5 10.60 3.46 -27.89
CA ASP A 5 9.46 4.03 -27.12
C ASP A 5 8.25 3.11 -26.91
N VAL A 6 8.47 1.79 -26.81
CA VAL A 6 7.40 0.86 -26.40
C VAL A 6 7.93 0.02 -25.24
N THR A 7 7.41 0.26 -24.02
CA THR A 7 7.67 -0.44 -22.74
C THR A 7 8.79 0.06 -21.81
N SER A 8 9.03 1.37 -21.68
CA SER A 8 9.92 1.86 -20.61
C SER A 8 9.13 2.28 -19.35
N LEU A 9 9.19 1.46 -18.31
CA LEU A 9 8.84 1.89 -16.96
C LEU A 9 9.79 3.04 -16.57
N SER A 10 9.28 4.25 -16.50
CA SER A 10 10.04 5.42 -16.10
C SER A 10 9.97 5.56 -14.58
N ILE A 11 11.01 5.08 -13.89
CA ILE A 11 11.13 5.14 -12.43
C ILE A 11 10.94 6.59 -11.95
N GLY A 12 11.59 7.56 -12.60
CA GLY A 12 11.46 8.98 -12.23
C GLY A 12 10.01 9.49 -12.36
N ALA A 13 9.31 9.11 -13.44
CA ALA A 13 7.90 9.49 -13.61
C ALA A 13 7.00 8.84 -12.55
N ALA A 14 7.24 7.57 -12.20
CA ALA A 14 6.46 6.86 -11.19
C ALA A 14 6.56 7.54 -9.80
N PHE A 15 7.75 7.98 -9.42
CA PHE A 15 7.98 8.73 -8.17
C PHE A 15 7.28 10.09 -8.21
N GLY A 16 7.45 10.87 -9.28
CA GLY A 16 6.84 12.19 -9.40
C GLY A 16 5.31 12.17 -9.46
N VAL A 17 4.73 11.19 -10.17
CA VAL A 17 3.27 10.99 -10.22
C VAL A 17 2.76 10.50 -8.87
N GLY A 18 3.44 9.55 -8.22
CA GLY A 18 3.09 9.07 -6.88
C GLY A 18 3.06 10.21 -5.85
N ALA A 19 4.08 11.07 -5.83
CA ALA A 19 4.13 12.23 -4.94
C ALA A 19 2.95 13.19 -5.17
N ARG A 20 2.64 13.50 -6.44
CA ARG A 20 1.49 14.38 -6.78
C ARG A 20 0.15 13.77 -6.41
N ARG A 21 -0.01 12.45 -6.54
CA ARG A 21 -1.24 11.73 -6.13
C ARG A 21 -1.41 11.75 -4.62
N LEU A 22 -0.34 11.52 -3.86
CA LEU A 22 -0.37 11.61 -2.41
C LEU A 22 -0.68 13.03 -1.92
N ALA A 23 -0.13 14.05 -2.58
CA ALA A 23 -0.38 15.45 -2.25
C ALA A 23 -1.76 15.98 -2.69
N SER A 24 -2.58 15.16 -3.35
CA SER A 24 -3.95 15.53 -3.73
C SER A 24 -4.90 15.57 -2.53
N ARG A 25 -6.08 16.20 -2.68
CA ARG A 25 -7.09 16.26 -1.61
C ARG A 25 -7.55 14.86 -1.18
N ALA A 26 -7.75 13.97 -2.15
CA ALA A 26 -8.06 12.57 -1.88
C ALA A 26 -6.89 11.84 -1.19
N GLY A 27 -5.64 12.12 -1.57
CA GLY A 27 -4.46 11.58 -0.90
C GLY A 27 -4.35 12.04 0.55
N LEU A 28 -4.65 13.31 0.83
CA LEU A 28 -4.66 13.88 2.19
C LEU A 28 -5.77 13.31 3.06
N SER A 29 -6.97 13.10 2.52
CA SER A 29 -8.05 12.45 3.28
C SER A 29 -7.73 11.00 3.61
N LEU A 30 -7.13 10.26 2.67
CA LEU A 30 -6.61 8.90 2.91
C LEU A 30 -5.51 8.91 3.96
N LEU A 31 -4.60 9.89 3.93
CA LEU A 31 -3.54 10.04 4.93
C LEU A 31 -4.11 10.32 6.32
N GLY A 32 -5.15 11.14 6.44
CA GLY A 32 -5.88 11.33 7.69
C GLY A 32 -6.53 10.05 8.20
N ALA A 33 -7.28 9.34 7.33
CA ALA A 33 -7.95 8.10 7.69
C ALA A 33 -6.96 6.99 8.11
N TYR A 34 -5.89 6.79 7.34
CA TYR A 34 -4.81 5.87 7.70
C TYR A 34 -4.08 6.31 8.95
N GLY A 35 -3.86 7.61 9.13
CA GLY A 35 -3.24 8.19 10.32
C GLY A 35 -4.00 7.79 11.58
N VAL A 36 -5.31 8.03 11.60
CA VAL A 36 -6.17 7.65 12.72
C VAL A 36 -6.18 6.13 12.92
N ALA A 37 -6.40 5.35 11.86
CA ALA A 37 -6.43 3.90 11.97
C ALA A 37 -5.10 3.32 12.49
N MET A 38 -3.96 3.89 12.05
CA MET A 38 -2.64 3.48 12.50
C MET A 38 -2.38 3.86 13.96
N LEU A 39 -2.85 5.03 14.41
CA LEU A 39 -2.76 5.41 15.82
C LEU A 39 -3.58 4.46 16.71
N VAL A 40 -4.82 4.13 16.30
CA VAL A 40 -5.64 3.13 17.01
C VAL A 40 -4.95 1.77 17.02
N TYR A 41 -4.31 1.38 15.91
CA TYR A 41 -3.54 0.14 15.82
C TYR A 41 -2.39 0.14 16.83
N GLN A 42 -1.61 1.23 16.89
CA GLN A 42 -0.50 1.37 17.83
C GLN A 42 -0.98 1.30 19.27
N VAL A 43 -2.09 1.97 19.62
CA VAL A 43 -2.65 1.94 20.97
C VAL A 43 -3.11 0.54 21.35
N LEU A 44 -3.87 -0.15 20.49
CA LEU A 44 -4.34 -1.51 20.75
C LEU A 44 -3.17 -2.49 20.90
N PHE A 45 -2.19 -2.41 20.00
CA PHE A 45 -1.02 -3.28 20.03
C PHE A 45 -0.16 -3.03 21.28
N ALA A 46 0.11 -1.77 21.61
CA ALA A 46 0.82 -1.38 22.82
C ALA A 46 0.08 -1.83 24.09
N SER A 47 -1.25 -1.71 24.12
CA SER A 47 -2.07 -2.19 25.24
C SER A 47 -1.96 -3.70 25.42
N ILE A 48 -1.96 -4.47 24.32
CA ILE A 48 -1.79 -5.93 24.39
C ILE A 48 -0.42 -6.29 24.96
N ILE A 49 0.65 -5.61 24.52
CA ILE A 49 2.00 -5.84 25.03
C ILE A 49 2.07 -5.49 26.51
N GLU A 50 1.59 -4.32 26.91
CA GLU A 50 1.60 -3.87 28.32
C GLU A 50 0.92 -4.89 29.22
N GLN A 51 -0.29 -5.33 28.83
CA GLN A 51 -1.07 -6.31 29.60
C GLN A 51 -0.41 -7.70 29.62
N ALA A 52 0.28 -8.09 28.55
CA ALA A 52 1.04 -9.33 28.53
C ALA A 52 2.23 -9.26 29.49
N VAL A 53 3.00 -8.16 29.46
CA VAL A 53 4.17 -7.92 30.32
C VAL A 53 3.76 -7.94 31.80
N VAL A 54 2.73 -7.17 32.17
CA VAL A 54 2.20 -7.12 33.54
C VAL A 54 1.68 -8.50 33.99
N ARG A 55 1.02 -9.25 33.11
CA ARG A 55 0.54 -10.61 33.40
C ARG A 55 1.68 -11.59 33.74
N TYR A 56 2.88 -11.39 33.19
CA TYR A 56 4.07 -12.17 33.53
C TYR A 56 4.83 -11.63 34.76
N GLY A 57 4.30 -10.63 35.47
CA GLY A 57 4.90 -10.06 36.67
C GLY A 57 6.08 -9.12 36.40
N LEU A 58 6.24 -8.67 35.16
CA LEU A 58 7.27 -7.72 34.77
C LEU A 58 6.77 -6.28 34.99
N PRO A 59 7.67 -5.31 35.20
CA PRO A 59 7.28 -3.92 35.32
C PRO A 59 6.64 -3.41 34.02
N PRO A 60 5.66 -2.50 34.12
CA PRO A 60 5.01 -1.87 32.97
C PRO A 60 6.03 -1.14 32.09
N VAL A 61 5.84 -1.17 30.77
CA VAL A 61 6.74 -0.50 29.81
C VAL A 61 6.44 1.01 29.77
N GLY A 62 5.25 1.43 30.19
CA GLY A 62 4.86 2.84 30.18
C GLY A 62 4.42 3.30 28.79
N TYR A 63 3.66 2.46 28.07
CA TYR A 63 3.09 2.86 26.80
C TYR A 63 2.02 3.96 26.98
N PRO A 64 2.17 5.12 26.32
CA PRO A 64 1.16 6.17 26.39
C PRO A 64 -0.14 5.70 25.76
N PHE A 65 -1.25 6.06 26.41
CA PHE A 65 -2.62 5.70 26.01
C PHE A 65 -2.91 4.18 26.04
N ALA A 66 -2.07 3.37 26.69
CA ALA A 66 -2.38 1.96 26.92
C ALA A 66 -3.73 1.83 27.65
N VAL A 67 -4.59 0.97 27.14
CA VAL A 67 -5.93 0.73 27.65
C VAL A 67 -5.91 -0.50 28.53
N ASP A 68 -6.34 -0.33 29.78
CA ASP A 68 -6.55 -1.44 30.70
C ASP A 68 -7.84 -2.19 30.34
N ALA A 69 -7.69 -3.18 29.46
CA ALA A 69 -8.76 -4.08 29.06
C ALA A 69 -8.25 -5.52 28.95
N PRO A 70 -9.13 -6.54 29.02
CA PRO A 70 -8.75 -7.93 28.81
C PRO A 70 -8.09 -8.11 27.44
N VAL A 71 -6.98 -8.87 27.40
CA VAL A 71 -6.22 -9.15 26.16
C VAL A 71 -7.11 -9.70 25.04
N SER A 72 -8.14 -10.49 25.38
CA SER A 72 -9.10 -10.99 24.40
C SER A 72 -9.91 -9.87 23.73
N VAL A 73 -10.36 -8.86 24.48
CA VAL A 73 -11.11 -7.71 23.94
C VAL A 73 -10.21 -6.86 23.06
N LEU A 74 -8.98 -6.59 23.50
CA LEU A 74 -8.00 -5.85 22.73
C LEU A 74 -7.62 -6.58 21.43
N ALA A 75 -7.44 -7.91 21.49
CA ALA A 75 -7.16 -8.74 20.33
C ALA A 75 -8.30 -8.74 19.31
N VAL A 76 -9.56 -8.84 19.76
CA VAL A 76 -10.73 -8.73 18.87
C VAL A 76 -10.79 -7.34 18.24
N GLY A 77 -10.58 -6.27 19.02
CA GLY A 77 -10.51 -4.91 18.50
C GLY A 77 -9.42 -4.73 17.45
N LEU A 78 -8.23 -5.31 17.69
CA LEU A 78 -7.12 -5.30 16.75
C LEU A 78 -7.46 -6.04 15.46
N LEU A 79 -8.11 -7.21 15.55
CA LEU A 79 -8.54 -7.97 14.38
C LEU A 79 -9.56 -7.19 13.54
N VAL A 80 -10.56 -6.57 14.17
CA VAL A 80 -11.54 -5.72 13.48
C VAL A 80 -10.86 -4.55 12.79
N LEU A 81 -9.89 -3.92 13.47
CA LEU A 81 -9.13 -2.82 12.90
C LEU A 81 -8.26 -3.25 11.71
N LEU A 82 -7.62 -4.43 11.77
CA LEU A 82 -6.84 -4.97 10.66
C LEU A 82 -7.70 -5.23 9.42
N VAL A 83 -8.92 -5.75 9.61
CA VAL A 83 -9.90 -5.87 8.53
C VAL A 83 -10.27 -4.50 7.97
N GLY A 84 -10.51 -3.52 8.84
CA GLY A 84 -10.79 -2.13 8.45
C GLY A 84 -9.64 -1.48 7.67
N LEU A 85 -8.39 -1.67 8.10
CA LEU A 85 -7.18 -1.20 7.40
C LEU A 85 -7.02 -1.87 6.04
N THR A 86 -7.35 -3.15 5.92
CA THR A 86 -7.34 -3.84 4.62
C THR A 86 -8.40 -3.27 3.69
N ALA A 87 -9.61 -3.02 4.21
CA ALA A 87 -10.67 -2.36 3.45
C ALA A 87 -10.29 -0.94 3.02
N LEU A 88 -9.63 -0.17 3.90
CA LEU A 88 -9.09 1.15 3.59
C LEU A 88 -7.99 1.08 2.51
N SER A 89 -7.20 0.01 2.51
CA SER A 89 -6.19 -0.25 1.48
C SER A 89 -6.79 -0.52 0.12
N VAL A 90 -7.90 -1.28 0.05
CA VAL A 90 -8.68 -1.45 -1.19
C VAL A 90 -9.15 -0.09 -1.72
N VAL A 91 -9.73 0.76 -0.86
CA VAL A 91 -10.21 2.09 -1.24
C VAL A 91 -9.07 2.99 -1.73
N ALA A 92 -7.92 2.97 -1.05
CA ALA A 92 -6.75 3.75 -1.44
C ALA A 92 -6.24 3.33 -2.83
N VAL A 93 -6.11 2.02 -3.07
CA VAL A 93 -5.70 1.50 -4.39
C VAL A 93 -6.70 1.92 -5.47
N ARG A 94 -8.01 1.73 -5.25
CA ARG A 94 -9.05 2.14 -6.21
C ARG A 94 -8.98 3.63 -6.51
N THR A 95 -8.79 4.47 -5.50
CA THR A 95 -8.67 5.93 -5.64
C THR A 95 -7.43 6.33 -6.43
N PHE A 96 -6.27 5.75 -6.09
CA PHE A 96 -5.01 6.08 -6.76
C PHE A 96 -4.96 5.57 -8.19
N VAL A 97 -5.51 4.39 -8.49
CA VAL A 97 -5.55 3.84 -9.85
C VAL A 97 -6.62 4.51 -10.71
N ALA A 98 -7.77 4.88 -10.15
CA ALA A 98 -8.77 5.66 -10.87
C ALA A 98 -8.34 7.12 -11.12
N GLY A 99 -7.18 7.54 -10.57
CA GLY A 99 -6.64 8.89 -10.77
C GLY A 99 -7.48 9.99 -10.14
N VAL A 100 -8.39 9.66 -9.22
CA VAL A 100 -9.31 10.62 -8.59
C VAL A 100 -8.54 11.53 -7.64
N ARG A 101 -8.66 12.85 -7.83
CA ARG A 101 -7.89 13.86 -7.09
C ARG A 101 -8.72 14.69 -6.11
N GLU A 102 -10.03 14.75 -6.28
CA GLU A 102 -10.90 15.71 -5.59
C GLU A 102 -11.72 15.07 -4.48
N GLU A 103 -12.59 14.10 -4.80
CA GLU A 103 -13.48 13.48 -3.81
C GLU A 103 -13.62 11.97 -4.09
N ILE A 104 -13.54 11.14 -3.05
CA ILE A 104 -13.58 9.67 -3.19
C ILE A 104 -15.03 9.24 -3.48
N PRO A 105 -15.34 8.69 -4.67
CA PRO A 105 -16.69 8.29 -5.03
C PRO A 105 -17.24 7.24 -4.07
N ARG A 106 -18.53 7.37 -3.71
CA ARG A 106 -19.25 6.46 -2.80
C ARG A 106 -19.29 5.01 -3.30
N GLU A 107 -19.12 4.81 -4.61
CA GLU A 107 -19.07 3.49 -5.24
C GLU A 107 -17.85 2.66 -4.78
N PHE A 108 -16.72 3.30 -4.48
CA PHE A 108 -15.53 2.60 -3.97
C PHE A 108 -15.73 2.04 -2.56
N TYR A 109 -16.67 2.61 -1.78
CA TYR A 109 -17.04 2.17 -0.44
C TYR A 109 -18.18 1.13 -0.41
N THR A 110 -18.88 0.91 -1.53
CA THR A 110 -20.15 0.17 -1.50
C THR A 110 -20.15 -1.03 -2.44
N ARG A 111 -19.42 -0.98 -3.55
CA ARG A 111 -19.41 -2.08 -4.53
C ARG A 111 -18.51 -3.23 -4.08
N ARG A 112 -19.16 -4.33 -3.67
CA ARG A 112 -18.56 -5.64 -3.31
C ARG A 112 -17.40 -5.55 -2.30
N MET A 113 -17.44 -4.58 -1.39
CA MET A 113 -16.34 -4.28 -0.47
C MET A 113 -15.98 -5.49 0.40
N GLY A 114 -16.95 -6.24 0.93
CA GLY A 114 -16.66 -7.44 1.73
C GLY A 114 -15.92 -8.53 0.95
N TRP A 115 -16.25 -8.72 -0.33
CA TRP A 115 -15.60 -9.72 -1.16
C TRP A 115 -14.22 -9.26 -1.64
N ALA A 116 -14.08 -7.98 -1.99
CA ALA A 116 -12.79 -7.37 -2.32
C ALA A 116 -11.82 -7.40 -1.11
N THR A 117 -12.30 -7.06 0.08
CA THR A 117 -11.51 -7.13 1.32
C THR A 117 -11.11 -8.57 1.64
N LEU A 118 -12.03 -9.54 1.50
CA LEU A 118 -11.71 -10.95 1.73
C LEU A 118 -10.67 -11.48 0.74
N ASN A 119 -10.84 -11.20 -0.56
CA ASN A 119 -9.86 -11.58 -1.57
C ASN A 119 -8.51 -10.87 -1.36
N MET A 120 -8.52 -9.62 -0.89
CA MET A 120 -7.30 -8.88 -0.58
C MET A 120 -6.59 -9.45 0.65
N LEU A 121 -7.33 -9.88 1.69
CA LEU A 121 -6.77 -10.60 2.83
C LEU A 121 -6.13 -11.92 2.40
N LEU A 122 -6.84 -12.72 1.58
CA LEU A 122 -6.34 -14.00 1.08
C LEU A 122 -5.12 -13.82 0.16
N ALA A 123 -5.18 -12.84 -0.75
CA ALA A 123 -4.05 -12.49 -1.61
C ALA A 123 -2.83 -12.08 -0.78
N GLY A 124 -3.02 -11.18 0.19
CA GLY A 124 -1.96 -10.74 1.09
C GLY A 124 -1.35 -11.89 1.88
N LEU A 125 -2.17 -12.81 2.39
CA LEU A 125 -1.71 -13.99 3.12
C LEU A 125 -0.90 -14.94 2.24
N VAL A 126 -1.39 -15.26 1.04
CA VAL A 126 -0.71 -16.18 0.11
C VAL A 126 0.59 -15.56 -0.42
N VAL A 127 0.58 -14.29 -0.80
CA VAL A 127 1.78 -13.57 -1.25
C VAL A 127 2.79 -13.47 -0.10
N GLY A 128 2.33 -13.12 1.10
CA GLY A 128 3.17 -13.06 2.30
C GLY A 128 3.83 -14.41 2.60
N LEU A 129 3.08 -15.50 2.54
CA LEU A 129 3.60 -16.85 2.73
C LEU A 129 4.58 -17.25 1.63
N ALA A 130 4.30 -16.93 0.36
CA ALA A 130 5.20 -17.20 -0.75
C ALA A 130 6.54 -16.45 -0.61
N VAL A 131 6.50 -15.18 -0.22
CA VAL A 131 7.70 -14.38 0.06
C VAL A 131 8.43 -14.92 1.28
N PHE A 132 7.73 -15.29 2.35
CA PHE A 132 8.33 -15.84 3.56
C PHE A 132 9.04 -17.17 3.28
N VAL A 133 8.35 -18.13 2.67
CA VAL A 133 8.93 -19.43 2.29
C VAL A 133 10.07 -19.24 1.30
N GLY A 134 9.89 -18.37 0.30
CA GLY A 134 10.94 -18.03 -0.65
C GLY A 134 12.20 -17.54 0.07
N THR A 135 12.06 -16.55 0.94
CA THR A 135 13.17 -15.96 1.70
C THR A 135 13.83 -16.97 2.64
N LEU A 136 13.02 -17.83 3.28
CA LEU A 136 13.50 -18.87 4.20
C LEU A 136 14.32 -19.94 3.47
N LEU A 137 13.93 -20.31 2.25
CA LEU A 137 14.69 -21.26 1.43
C LEU A 137 16.00 -20.64 0.98
N LEU A 138 15.94 -19.46 0.35
CA LEU A 138 17.07 -18.64 -0.06
C LEU A 138 16.57 -17.19 -0.23
N VAL A 139 17.30 -16.17 0.24
CA VAL A 139 16.83 -14.77 0.15
C VAL A 139 16.41 -14.37 -1.28
N ILE A 140 17.10 -14.91 -2.30
CA ILE A 140 16.86 -14.62 -3.72
C ILE A 140 15.43 -15.02 -4.18
N PRO A 141 14.94 -16.26 -4.02
CA PRO A 141 13.57 -16.63 -4.38
C PRO A 141 12.50 -15.81 -3.63
N GLY A 142 12.77 -15.38 -2.40
CA GLY A 142 11.88 -14.45 -1.69
C GLY A 142 11.75 -13.10 -2.40
N ILE A 143 12.88 -12.52 -2.82
CA ILE A 143 12.90 -11.27 -3.60
C ILE A 143 12.17 -11.43 -4.93
N VAL A 144 12.44 -12.53 -5.66
CA VAL A 144 11.79 -12.79 -6.96
C VAL A 144 10.27 -12.92 -6.78
N ALA A 145 9.82 -13.64 -5.75
CA ALA A 145 8.41 -13.76 -5.43
C ALA A 145 7.79 -12.39 -5.11
N TYR A 146 8.46 -11.56 -4.31
CA TYR A 146 7.97 -10.22 -3.97
C TYR A 146 7.81 -9.34 -5.21
N VAL A 147 8.85 -9.26 -6.05
CA VAL A 147 8.84 -8.45 -7.27
C VAL A 147 7.79 -8.95 -8.25
N ALA A 148 7.65 -10.27 -8.41
CA ALA A 148 6.69 -10.85 -9.34
C ALA A 148 5.23 -10.69 -8.89
N LEU A 149 4.99 -10.60 -7.59
CA LEU A 149 3.66 -10.54 -7.00
C LEU A 149 3.26 -9.15 -6.47
N VAL A 150 4.12 -8.15 -6.62
CA VAL A 150 3.90 -6.78 -6.12
C VAL A 150 2.61 -6.13 -6.64
N PHE A 151 2.15 -6.52 -7.84
CA PHE A 151 0.93 -5.98 -8.45
C PHE A 151 -0.34 -6.79 -8.16
N THR A 152 -0.23 -7.92 -7.45
CA THR A 152 -1.40 -8.75 -7.08
C THR A 152 -2.45 -7.92 -6.35
N THR A 153 -2.01 -7.07 -5.43
CA THR A 153 -2.88 -6.16 -4.68
C THR A 153 -3.66 -5.20 -5.59
N MET A 154 -3.03 -4.74 -6.68
CA MET A 154 -3.67 -3.80 -7.61
C MET A 154 -4.70 -4.50 -8.47
N TYR A 155 -4.41 -5.72 -8.96
CA TYR A 155 -5.38 -6.53 -9.69
C TYR A 155 -6.60 -6.92 -8.83
N VAL A 156 -6.38 -7.31 -7.57
CA VAL A 156 -7.49 -7.65 -6.66
C VAL A 156 -8.37 -6.43 -6.36
N ALA A 157 -7.76 -5.27 -6.10
CA ALA A 157 -8.51 -4.08 -5.71
C ALA A 157 -9.21 -3.39 -6.89
N VAL A 158 -8.64 -3.44 -8.09
CA VAL A 158 -9.12 -2.69 -9.28
C VAL A 158 -10.02 -3.54 -10.16
N GLU A 159 -9.67 -4.80 -10.41
CA GLU A 159 -10.38 -5.64 -11.37
C GLU A 159 -11.41 -6.58 -10.69
N ASP A 160 -11.55 -6.51 -9.36
CA ASP A 160 -12.36 -7.45 -8.57
C ASP A 160 -12.05 -8.92 -8.96
N GLU A 161 -10.78 -9.22 -9.26
CA GLU A 161 -10.36 -10.57 -9.62
C GLU A 161 -10.20 -11.44 -8.37
N ASN A 162 -10.45 -12.74 -8.52
CA ASN A 162 -10.06 -13.73 -7.50
C ASN A 162 -8.56 -13.68 -7.27
N PHE A 163 -8.12 -13.85 -6.02
CA PHE A 163 -6.71 -13.74 -5.63
C PHE A 163 -5.76 -14.61 -6.49
N LEU A 164 -6.20 -15.81 -6.89
CA LEU A 164 -5.44 -16.71 -7.76
C LEU A 164 -5.22 -16.14 -9.16
N ALA A 165 -6.28 -15.57 -9.77
CA ALA A 165 -6.20 -14.98 -11.10
C ALA A 165 -5.31 -13.73 -11.08
N ALA A 166 -5.48 -12.88 -10.06
CA ALA A 166 -4.66 -11.70 -9.84
C ALA A 166 -3.17 -12.04 -9.68
N MET A 167 -2.85 -13.13 -8.98
CA MET A 167 -1.48 -13.59 -8.77
C MET A 167 -0.83 -14.07 -10.09
N GLN A 168 -1.56 -14.84 -10.90
CA GLN A 168 -1.10 -15.26 -12.22
C GLN A 168 -0.88 -14.08 -13.16
N ARG A 169 -1.78 -13.08 -13.11
CA ARG A 169 -1.70 -11.88 -13.94
C ARG A 169 -0.56 -10.96 -13.52
N SER A 170 -0.35 -10.79 -12.21
CA SER A 170 0.82 -10.10 -11.65
C SER A 170 2.12 -10.76 -12.10
N TRP A 171 2.21 -12.08 -12.00
CA TRP A 171 3.39 -12.82 -12.45
C TRP A 171 3.67 -12.61 -13.94
N ARG A 172 2.64 -12.69 -14.80
CA ARG A 172 2.79 -12.49 -16.25
C ARG A 172 3.25 -11.08 -16.58
N LEU A 173 2.66 -10.06 -15.94
CA LEU A 173 3.06 -8.66 -16.13
C LEU A 173 4.51 -8.42 -15.67
N ALA A 174 4.88 -9.00 -14.54
CA ALA A 174 6.22 -8.81 -13.98
C ALA A 174 7.31 -9.54 -14.77
N ARG A 175 7.03 -10.73 -15.33
CA ARG A 175 8.03 -11.58 -16.01
C ARG A 175 8.75 -10.88 -17.17
N GLY A 176 8.07 -9.96 -17.86
CA GLY A 176 8.66 -9.19 -18.96
C GLY A 176 9.63 -8.09 -18.51
N ASN A 177 9.50 -7.60 -17.27
CA ASN A 177 10.21 -6.43 -16.76
C ASN A 177 10.81 -6.63 -15.36
N LEU A 178 11.15 -7.88 -14.99
CA LEU A 178 11.59 -8.22 -13.63
C LEU A 178 12.77 -7.39 -13.14
N LEU A 179 13.74 -7.11 -13.99
CA LEU A 179 14.93 -6.33 -13.61
C LEU A 179 14.56 -4.88 -13.31
N LEU A 180 13.71 -4.28 -14.15
CA LEU A 180 13.28 -2.89 -13.97
C LEU A 180 12.35 -2.74 -12.76
N LEU A 181 11.46 -3.71 -12.54
CA LEU A 181 10.64 -3.81 -11.34
C LEU A 181 11.45 -4.07 -10.08
N PHE A 182 12.47 -4.90 -10.16
CA PHE A 182 13.41 -5.12 -9.06
C PHE A 182 14.11 -3.82 -8.70
N VAL A 183 14.62 -3.06 -9.67
CA VAL A 183 15.24 -1.76 -9.42
C VAL A 183 14.24 -0.77 -8.81
N LEU A 184 13.00 -0.70 -9.32
CA LEU A 184 11.95 0.16 -8.76
C LEU A 184 11.68 -0.18 -7.28
N VAL A 185 11.43 -1.46 -6.99
CA VAL A 185 11.18 -1.95 -5.63
C VAL A 185 12.40 -1.72 -4.74
N PHE A 186 13.60 -2.01 -5.24
CA PHE A 186 14.84 -1.82 -4.51
C PHE A 186 15.05 -0.35 -4.12
N VAL A 187 14.86 0.59 -5.05
CA VAL A 187 14.96 2.03 -4.76
C VAL A 187 13.91 2.47 -3.74
N LEU A 188 12.68 1.95 -3.83
CA LEU A 188 11.63 2.23 -2.84
C LEU A 188 11.98 1.70 -1.44
N VAL A 189 12.44 0.46 -1.35
CA VAL A 189 12.80 -0.19 -0.07
C VAL A 189 14.03 0.48 0.54
N VAL A 190 15.09 0.71 -0.24
CA VAL A 190 16.29 1.38 0.24
C VAL A 190 15.99 2.84 0.61
N GLY A 191 15.26 3.57 -0.24
CA GLY A 191 14.91 4.96 0.01
C GLY A 191 14.06 5.13 1.27
N SER A 192 13.00 4.33 1.42
CA SER A 192 12.18 4.33 2.63
C SER A 192 12.95 3.86 3.87
N GLY A 193 13.84 2.88 3.72
CA GLY A 193 14.71 2.40 4.79
C GLY A 193 15.69 3.47 5.28
N VAL A 194 16.30 4.24 4.38
CA VAL A 194 17.18 5.36 4.72
C VAL A 194 16.41 6.46 5.44
N VAL A 195 15.25 6.86 4.92
CA VAL A 195 14.38 7.87 5.56
C VAL A 195 13.96 7.40 6.96
N GLY A 196 13.55 6.14 7.08
CA GLY A 196 13.19 5.50 8.34
C GLY A 196 14.35 5.44 9.33
N ALA A 197 15.56 5.13 8.88
CA ALA A 197 16.75 5.08 9.73
C ALA A 197 17.15 6.47 10.24
N ILE A 198 17.17 7.48 9.37
CA ILE A 198 17.48 8.87 9.75
C ILE A 198 16.47 9.38 10.78
N PHE A 199 15.18 9.20 10.50
CA PHE A 199 14.13 9.58 11.44
C PHE A 199 14.21 8.78 12.74
N GLY A 200 14.52 7.49 12.65
CA GLY A 200 14.66 6.60 13.78
C GLY A 200 15.77 7.04 14.74
N VAL A 201 16.93 7.40 14.19
CA VAL A 201 18.04 8.00 14.93
C VAL A 201 17.60 9.32 15.57
N ALA A 202 16.98 10.22 14.81
CA ALA A 202 16.54 11.52 15.32
C ALA A 202 15.54 11.40 16.49
N VAL A 203 14.54 10.52 16.37
CA VAL A 203 13.56 10.26 17.44
C VAL A 203 14.23 9.65 18.65
N THR A 204 15.13 8.68 18.45
CA THR A 204 15.84 8.01 19.56
C THR A 204 16.68 9.02 20.35
N PHE A 205 17.53 9.79 19.68
CA PHE A 205 18.36 10.80 20.36
C PHE A 205 17.52 11.93 20.97
N GLY A 206 16.49 12.41 20.28
CA GLY A 206 15.63 13.47 20.77
C GLY A 206 14.87 13.07 22.04
N THR A 207 14.30 11.86 22.07
CA THR A 207 13.57 11.35 23.24
C THR A 207 14.49 11.05 24.41
N LEU A 208 15.68 10.47 24.16
CA LEU A 208 16.69 10.26 25.20
C LEU A 208 17.15 11.58 25.83
N ALA A 209 17.44 12.59 25.01
CA ALA A 209 17.87 13.91 25.48
C ALA A 209 16.76 14.63 26.28
N ALA A 210 15.50 14.42 25.91
CA ALA A 210 14.35 15.01 26.59
C ALA A 210 13.85 14.19 27.81
N GLY A 211 14.48 13.04 28.13
CA GLY A 211 14.04 12.18 29.24
C GLY A 211 12.65 11.57 29.02
N VAL A 212 12.24 11.39 27.77
CA VAL A 212 10.92 10.89 27.40
C VAL A 212 10.86 9.37 27.59
N GLU A 213 9.76 8.88 28.17
CA GLU A 213 9.53 7.44 28.38
C GLU A 213 9.54 6.65 27.05
N GLN A 214 9.98 5.39 27.12
CA GLN A 214 10.19 4.54 25.95
C GLN A 214 8.91 4.35 25.12
N GLY A 215 7.72 4.37 25.73
CA GLY A 215 6.46 4.22 25.03
C GLY A 215 6.17 5.32 24.00
N TRP A 216 6.60 6.55 24.24
CA TRP A 216 6.41 7.67 23.31
C TRP A 216 7.27 7.55 22.05
N GLN A 217 8.42 6.86 22.13
CA GLN A 217 9.27 6.58 20.98
C GLN A 217 8.49 5.78 19.93
N SER A 218 7.74 4.75 20.35
CA SER A 218 6.95 3.92 19.44
C SER A 218 5.84 4.70 18.74
N LEU A 219 5.21 5.66 19.41
CA LEU A 219 4.22 6.56 18.78
C LEU A 219 4.89 7.52 17.80
N ALA A 220 6.01 8.13 18.17
CA ALA A 220 6.75 9.03 17.29
C ALA A 220 7.16 8.33 15.98
N MET A 221 7.64 7.07 16.05
CA MET A 221 7.97 6.27 14.86
C MET A 221 6.76 6.03 13.94
N SER A 222 5.56 5.87 14.50
CA SER A 222 4.36 5.58 13.71
C SER A 222 3.93 6.74 12.80
N VAL A 223 4.25 7.99 13.19
CA VAL A 223 3.94 9.19 12.41
C VAL A 223 4.60 9.14 11.03
N LEU A 224 5.81 8.60 10.93
CA LEU A 224 6.51 8.47 9.65
C LEU A 224 5.96 7.31 8.81
N TYR A 225 5.47 6.25 9.45
CA TYR A 225 5.09 5.03 8.75
C TYR A 225 3.92 5.24 7.78
N VAL A 226 2.94 6.06 8.18
CA VAL A 226 1.73 6.34 7.40
C VAL A 226 2.03 7.02 6.04
N PRO A 227 2.69 8.20 6.00
CA PRO A 227 2.99 8.86 4.73
C PRO A 227 3.91 8.02 3.84
N VAL A 228 4.89 7.30 4.43
CA VAL A 228 5.78 6.42 3.67
C VAL A 228 4.99 5.28 3.01
N THR A 229 4.09 4.64 3.74
CA THR A 229 3.27 3.53 3.21
C THR A 229 2.38 3.99 2.06
N LEU A 230 1.68 5.11 2.22
CA LEU A 230 0.83 5.65 1.15
C LEU A 230 1.63 6.15 -0.05
N TYR A 231 2.82 6.70 0.17
CA TYR A 231 3.73 7.07 -0.90
C TYR A 231 4.15 5.86 -1.73
N VAL A 232 4.58 4.78 -1.08
CA VAL A 232 4.93 3.52 -1.76
C VAL A 232 3.73 3.01 -2.58
N LEU A 233 2.53 3.03 -2.02
CA LEU A 233 1.31 2.60 -2.72
C LEU A 233 1.03 3.45 -3.97
N ALA A 234 1.20 4.78 -3.86
CA ALA A 234 1.00 5.71 -4.98
C ALA A 234 2.04 5.50 -6.10
N VAL A 235 3.31 5.26 -5.75
CA VAL A 235 4.37 4.96 -6.73
C VAL A 235 4.11 3.62 -7.42
N LEU A 236 3.75 2.58 -6.66
CA LEU A 236 3.41 1.27 -7.23
C LEU A 236 2.18 1.35 -8.14
N SER A 237 1.18 2.15 -7.78
CA SER A 237 0.00 2.40 -8.63
C SER A 237 0.38 3.07 -9.96
N SER A 238 1.30 4.05 -9.93
CA SER A 238 1.78 4.69 -11.16
C SER A 238 2.59 3.74 -12.04
N ALA A 239 3.47 2.92 -11.43
CA ALA A 239 4.25 1.93 -12.16
C ALA A 239 3.35 0.86 -12.81
N PHE A 240 2.28 0.46 -12.11
CA PHE A 240 1.27 -0.46 -12.63
C PHE A 240 0.58 0.08 -13.88
N GLU A 241 0.15 1.35 -13.86
CA GLU A 241 -0.45 2.00 -15.02
C GLU A 241 0.50 2.10 -16.22
N GLN A 242 1.77 2.46 -15.99
CA GLN A 242 2.78 2.55 -17.05
C GLN A 242 3.01 1.20 -17.74
N LEU A 243 3.10 0.11 -16.96
CA LEU A 243 3.30 -1.23 -17.50
C LEU A 243 2.06 -1.76 -18.21
N ARG A 244 0.86 -1.42 -17.72
CA ARG A 244 -0.41 -1.83 -18.33
C ARG A 244 -0.71 -1.07 -19.63
N ALA A 245 -0.33 0.20 -19.72
CA ALA A 245 -0.50 1.01 -20.93
C ALA A 245 0.41 0.56 -22.08
N GLY A 246 1.51 -0.12 -21.78
CA GLY A 246 2.45 -0.67 -22.76
C GLY A 246 2.10 -2.07 -23.28
N GLU A 247 1.03 -2.72 -22.81
CA GLU A 247 0.63 -4.05 -23.31
C GLU A 247 0.02 -3.93 -24.73
N PRO A 248 0.59 -4.59 -25.76
CA PRO A 248 0.04 -4.57 -27.11
C PRO A 248 -1.35 -5.23 -27.14
N GLY A 249 -2.39 -4.46 -27.48
CA GLY A 249 -3.76 -4.94 -27.66
C GLY A 249 -4.83 -4.29 -26.77
N ARG A 250 -4.51 -3.24 -26.01
CA ARG A 250 -5.50 -2.48 -25.24
C ARG A 250 -5.78 -1.13 -25.90
N GLU A 251 -7.03 -0.89 -26.28
CA GLU A 251 -7.46 0.41 -26.77
C GLU A 251 -7.25 1.49 -25.69
N PRO A 252 -6.84 2.71 -26.09
CA PRO A 252 -6.77 3.85 -25.18
C PRO A 252 -8.11 4.06 -24.47
N PRO A 253 -8.14 4.66 -23.28
CA PRO A 253 -9.39 5.10 -22.68
C PRO A 253 -10.15 5.97 -23.70
N GLU A 254 -11.40 5.64 -24.00
CA GLU A 254 -12.24 6.50 -24.85
C GLU A 254 -12.23 7.91 -24.27
N ASP A 255 -11.75 8.84 -25.09
CA ASP A 255 -11.79 10.26 -24.78
C ASP A 255 -13.26 10.69 -24.69
N PRO A 256 -13.74 11.21 -23.53
CA PRO A 256 -15.12 11.67 -23.41
C PRO A 256 -15.46 12.81 -24.37
N THR A 257 -14.46 13.42 -25.02
CA THR A 257 -14.64 14.56 -25.92
C THR A 257 -14.94 14.17 -27.38
N THR A 258 -14.79 12.91 -27.77
CA THR A 258 -15.04 12.47 -29.17
C THR A 258 -16.45 11.94 -29.43
N GLY A 259 -17.32 11.88 -28.42
CA GLY A 259 -18.73 11.44 -28.55
C GLY A 259 -19.69 12.42 -29.24
N GLY A 260 -19.19 13.33 -30.09
CA GLY A 260 -19.97 14.48 -30.58
C GLY A 260 -19.84 14.83 -32.06
N GLU A 261 -19.05 14.13 -32.87
CA GLU A 261 -18.98 14.40 -34.32
C GLU A 261 -19.68 13.30 -35.12
N TRP A 262 -21.02 13.37 -35.13
CA TRP A 262 -21.83 12.69 -36.15
C TRP A 262 -21.57 13.36 -37.50
N SER A 263 -20.74 12.73 -38.32
CA SER A 263 -20.58 13.06 -39.74
C SER A 263 -21.87 12.77 -40.48
N GLY A 264 -22.70 13.80 -40.67
CA GLY A 264 -23.80 13.77 -41.63
C GLY A 264 -23.24 13.66 -43.05
N SER A 265 -23.33 12.47 -43.64
CA SER A 265 -23.11 12.26 -45.08
C SER A 265 -24.29 12.88 -45.87
N PRO A 266 -24.01 13.61 -46.97
CA PRO A 266 -25.06 14.19 -47.80
C PRO A 266 -25.64 13.12 -48.73
N ALA A 267 -26.96 12.92 -48.65
CA ALA A 267 -27.69 12.16 -49.65
C ALA A 267 -28.16 13.10 -50.77
N GLU A 268 -27.76 12.74 -51.98
CA GLU A 268 -28.34 13.16 -53.26
C GLU A 268 -29.82 12.76 -53.37
#